data_AF-A0A954K9H3-F1
#
_entry.id   AF-A0A954K9H3-F1
#
_cell.length_a   1.000
_cell.length_b   1.000
_cell.length_c   1.000
_cell.angle_alpha   90.00
_cell.angle_beta   90.00
_cell.angle_gamma   90.00
#
_symmetry.space_group_name_H-M   'P 1'
#
loop_
_entity.id
_entity.type
_entity.pdbx_description
1 polymer ?
#
loop_
_entity_poly.entity_id
_entity_poly.type
_entity_poly.pdbx_seq_one_letter_code
_entity_poly.pdbx_strand_id
1 'polypeptide(L)'
;MSDSALTENLKVQSFDHITLVVKDLEASRQFYVDFLGMDHVPRPAFTFDGHWFQIGNQQIHLILEHDQSGRAGNASPEQNTRTHHFAFQVADAKQAYEKAVEQGIPIVSPPKSRPDGATQTFVNDPDGHIIELCSLS
;
A
#
# COMPACT_ATOMS: atom_id res chain seq x y z
N MET A 1 -44.57 14.77 -20.21
CA MET A 1 -44.09 13.70 -19.31
C MET A 1 -42.59 13.68 -19.48
N SER A 2 -41.83 14.24 -18.53
CA SER A 2 -40.40 14.48 -18.70
C SER A 2 -39.56 13.45 -17.93
N ASP A 3 -38.70 12.76 -18.67
CA ASP A 3 -37.53 12.02 -18.21
C ASP A 3 -36.67 12.88 -17.27
N SER A 4 -36.77 12.67 -15.95
CA SER A 4 -35.97 13.39 -14.95
C SER A 4 -35.18 12.45 -14.02
N ALA A 5 -35.10 11.16 -14.32
CA ALA A 5 -34.55 10.16 -13.40
C ALA A 5 -33.10 9.74 -13.68
N LEU A 6 -32.34 10.42 -14.55
CA LEU A 6 -30.99 9.99 -14.94
C LEU A 6 -29.89 11.08 -14.82
N THR A 7 -29.96 11.96 -13.81
CA THR A 7 -28.95 13.04 -13.64
C THR A 7 -28.37 13.17 -12.22
N GLU A 8 -28.29 12.10 -11.45
CA GLU A 8 -27.46 12.08 -10.23
C GLU A 8 -26.12 11.44 -10.57
N ASN A 9 -25.04 12.23 -10.47
CA ASN A 9 -23.69 11.71 -10.68
C ASN A 9 -23.37 10.63 -9.64
N LEU A 10 -22.67 9.57 -10.06
CA LEU A 10 -22.14 8.55 -9.16
C LEU A 10 -21.29 9.22 -8.06
N LYS A 11 -21.65 8.96 -6.79
CA LYS A 11 -20.92 9.47 -5.62
C LYS A 11 -20.17 8.35 -4.92
N VAL A 12 -18.84 8.35 -5.02
CA VAL A 12 -17.97 7.45 -4.25
C VAL A 12 -18.09 7.78 -2.76
N GLN A 13 -18.20 6.75 -1.92
CA GLN A 13 -18.37 6.91 -0.47
C GLN A 13 -17.03 6.96 0.27
N SER A 14 -16.11 6.07 -0.07
CA SER A 14 -14.79 5.95 0.53
C SER A 14 -13.81 5.27 -0.43
N PHE A 15 -12.53 5.38 -0.11
CA PHE A 15 -11.55 4.41 -0.60
C PHE A 15 -11.73 3.11 0.20
N ASP A 16 -11.87 1.99 -0.49
CA ASP A 16 -12.13 0.68 0.14
C ASP A 16 -10.83 -0.11 0.31
N HIS A 17 -10.21 -0.52 -0.81
CA HIS A 17 -8.95 -1.25 -0.78
C HIS A 17 -8.08 -0.98 -2.01
N ILE A 18 -6.79 -1.26 -1.88
CA ILE A 18 -5.89 -1.55 -3.00
C ILE A 18 -5.64 -3.07 -3.06
N THR A 19 -5.36 -3.56 -4.26
CA THR A 19 -4.91 -4.93 -4.48
C THR A 19 -3.47 -4.92 -4.97
N LEU A 20 -2.64 -5.79 -4.41
CA LEU A 20 -1.24 -5.97 -4.78
C LEU A 20 -0.99 -7.44 -5.13
N VAL A 21 -0.23 -7.66 -6.21
CA VAL A 21 0.17 -9.01 -6.63
C VAL A 21 1.59 -9.25 -6.12
N VAL A 22 1.78 -10.36 -5.42
CA VAL A 22 3.02 -10.67 -4.68
C VAL A 22 3.53 -12.07 -5.01
N LYS A 23 4.83 -12.31 -4.84
CA LYS A 23 5.44 -13.64 -5.13
C LYS A 23 5.47 -14.57 -3.94
N ASP A 24 5.48 -14.01 -2.73
CA ASP A 24 5.61 -14.76 -1.49
C ASP A 24 4.73 -14.14 -0.40
N LEU A 25 3.63 -14.85 -0.10
CA LEU A 25 2.64 -14.37 0.87
C LEU A 25 3.19 -14.24 2.28
N GLU A 26 4.13 -15.10 2.68
CA GLU A 26 4.68 -15.03 4.04
C GLU A 26 5.68 -13.89 4.15
N ALA A 27 6.53 -13.69 3.14
CA ALA A 27 7.42 -12.53 3.08
C ALA A 27 6.62 -11.21 3.09
N SER A 28 5.54 -11.13 2.29
CA SER A 28 4.65 -9.97 2.31
C SER A 28 3.95 -9.82 3.67
N ARG A 29 3.46 -10.91 4.27
CA ARG A 29 2.81 -10.86 5.60
C ARG A 29 3.77 -10.30 6.65
N GLN A 30 5.02 -10.73 6.67
CA GLN A 30 6.04 -10.19 7.59
C GLN A 30 6.24 -8.68 7.38
N PHE A 31 6.26 -8.22 6.13
CA PHE A 31 6.35 -6.79 5.85
C PHE A 31 5.12 -6.01 6.34
N TYR A 32 3.91 -6.42 5.94
CA TYR A 32 2.68 -5.66 6.25
C TYR A 32 2.28 -5.76 7.74
N VAL A 33 2.56 -6.89 8.40
CA VAL A 33 2.25 -7.07 9.82
C VAL A 33 3.42 -6.64 10.70
N ASP A 34 4.62 -7.17 10.48
CA ASP A 34 5.70 -7.04 11.46
C ASP A 34 6.43 -5.69 11.31
N PHE A 35 6.58 -5.17 10.08
CA PHE A 35 7.17 -3.84 9.84
C PHE A 35 6.12 -2.72 9.89
N LEU A 36 5.01 -2.84 9.16
CA LEU A 36 3.97 -1.79 9.11
C LEU A 36 2.95 -1.86 10.25
N GLY A 37 2.90 -2.95 11.03
CA GLY A 37 2.02 -3.05 12.19
C GLY A 37 0.53 -3.20 11.84
N MET A 38 0.19 -3.68 10.63
CA MET A 38 -1.20 -3.82 10.22
C MET A 38 -1.85 -5.09 10.77
N ASP A 39 -3.17 -5.05 10.96
CA ASP A 39 -3.94 -6.21 11.38
C ASP A 39 -4.18 -7.14 10.20
N HIS A 40 -3.67 -8.38 10.28
CA HIS A 40 -4.05 -9.44 9.35
C HIS A 40 -5.45 -9.96 9.68
N VAL A 41 -6.37 -9.84 8.72
CA VAL A 41 -7.79 -10.14 8.93
C VAL A 41 -8.27 -11.30 8.06
N PRO A 42 -9.34 -12.02 8.48
CA PRO A 42 -9.93 -13.08 7.67
C PRO A 42 -10.39 -12.55 6.30
N ARG A 43 -10.14 -13.35 5.25
CA ARG A 43 -10.67 -13.13 3.90
C ARG A 43 -11.67 -14.22 3.52
N PRO A 44 -12.58 -13.98 2.58
CA PRO A 44 -13.39 -15.04 1.98
C PRO A 44 -12.53 -16.17 1.38
N ALA A 45 -13.13 -17.37 1.32
CA ALA A 45 -12.49 -18.55 0.75
C ALA A 45 -12.50 -18.51 -0.79
N PHE A 46 -11.71 -17.61 -1.38
CA PHE A 46 -11.47 -17.56 -2.81
C PHE A 46 -10.67 -18.78 -3.29
N THR A 47 -10.71 -19.04 -4.60
CA THR A 47 -9.98 -20.14 -5.25
C THR A 47 -8.49 -19.84 -5.49
N PHE A 48 -8.02 -18.68 -5.04
CA PHE A 48 -6.62 -18.24 -5.14
C PHE A 48 -6.12 -17.80 -3.77
N ASP A 49 -4.80 -17.91 -3.58
CA ASP A 49 -4.16 -17.59 -2.31
C ASP A 49 -3.96 -16.08 -2.13
N GLY A 50 -3.99 -15.63 -0.88
CA GLY A 50 -3.69 -14.25 -0.55
C GLY A 50 -3.99 -13.87 0.91
N HIS A 51 -3.75 -12.60 1.24
CA HIS A 51 -3.94 -12.04 2.58
C HIS A 51 -4.70 -10.72 2.53
N TRP A 52 -5.49 -10.42 3.57
CA TRP A 52 -6.13 -9.12 3.76
C TRP A 52 -5.57 -8.44 4.99
N PHE A 53 -5.25 -7.15 4.90
CA PHE A 53 -4.77 -6.34 6.01
C PHE A 53 -5.69 -5.13 6.21
N GLN A 54 -5.99 -4.82 7.47
CA GLN A 54 -6.87 -3.72 7.85
C GLN A 54 -6.08 -2.49 8.28
N ILE A 55 -6.49 -1.31 7.82
CA ILE A 55 -5.92 0.00 8.16
C ILE A 55 -7.07 0.99 8.38
N GLY A 56 -7.45 1.25 9.63
CA GLY A 56 -8.63 2.07 9.91
C GLY A 56 -9.88 1.48 9.24
N ASN A 57 -10.45 2.19 8.26
CA ASN A 57 -11.60 1.71 7.46
C ASN A 57 -11.20 1.24 6.04
N GLN A 58 -9.92 1.13 5.74
CA GLN A 58 -9.37 0.72 4.45
C GLN A 58 -8.70 -0.66 4.55
N GLN A 59 -8.49 -1.31 3.41
CA GLN A 59 -7.78 -2.59 3.35
C GLN A 59 -6.69 -2.65 2.27
N ILE A 60 -5.74 -3.57 2.46
CA ILE A 60 -4.86 -4.06 1.41
C ILE A 60 -5.20 -5.52 1.16
N HIS A 61 -5.41 -5.87 -0.11
CA HIS A 61 -5.62 -7.25 -0.53
C HIS A 61 -4.38 -7.73 -1.28
N LEU A 62 -3.71 -8.75 -0.75
CA LEU A 62 -2.67 -9.46 -1.48
C LEU A 62 -3.27 -10.61 -2.27
N ILE A 63 -2.72 -10.80 -3.46
CA ILE A 63 -2.97 -11.94 -4.34
C ILE A 63 -1.62 -12.55 -4.68
N LEU A 64 -1.47 -13.85 -4.45
CA LEU A 64 -0.29 -14.59 -4.90
C LEU A 64 -0.26 -14.62 -6.44
N GLU A 65 0.90 -14.34 -7.05
CA GLU A 65 1.06 -14.33 -8.50
C GLU A 65 0.61 -15.66 -9.14
N HIS A 66 -0.31 -15.57 -10.11
CA HIS A 66 -0.79 -16.67 -10.93
C HIS A 66 -1.26 -16.17 -12.30
N ASP A 67 -1.64 -17.09 -13.19
CA ASP A 67 -1.96 -16.80 -14.60
C ASP A 67 -3.04 -15.72 -14.83
N GLN A 68 -3.90 -15.46 -13.83
CA GLN A 68 -4.99 -14.47 -13.94
C GLN A 68 -4.80 -13.23 -13.05
N SER A 69 -3.81 -13.20 -12.16
CA SER A 69 -3.57 -12.04 -11.28
C SER A 69 -2.85 -10.89 -11.97
N GLY A 70 -2.16 -11.17 -13.08
CA GLY A 70 -1.10 -10.29 -13.58
C GLY A 70 0.22 -10.54 -12.84
N ARG A 71 1.25 -9.75 -13.17
CA ARG A 71 2.60 -9.94 -12.62
C ARG A 71 2.74 -9.29 -11.25
N ALA A 72 3.50 -9.93 -10.37
CA ALA A 72 3.83 -9.36 -9.08
C ALA A 72 4.80 -8.17 -9.16
N GLY A 73 4.65 -7.25 -8.21
CA GLY A 73 5.51 -6.09 -8.05
C GLY A 73 5.11 -4.88 -8.88
N ASN A 74 5.98 -3.86 -8.89
CA ASN A 74 5.74 -2.64 -9.65
C ASN A 74 5.95 -2.87 -11.15
N ALA A 75 4.98 -2.45 -11.96
CA ALA A 75 5.07 -2.53 -13.43
C ALA A 75 6.16 -1.61 -14.01
N SER A 76 6.56 -0.57 -13.28
CA SER A 76 7.64 0.33 -13.67
C SER A 76 9.01 -0.24 -13.28
N PRO A 77 9.97 -0.33 -14.22
CA PRO A 77 11.36 -0.66 -13.87
C PRO A 77 12.05 0.48 -13.09
N GLU A 78 11.51 1.69 -13.16
CA GLU A 78 12.06 2.85 -12.46
C GLU A 78 11.57 2.92 -11.02
N GLN A 79 12.51 2.75 -10.09
CA GLN A 79 12.33 2.91 -8.64
C GLN A 79 12.57 4.37 -8.25
N ASN A 80 11.58 5.23 -8.50
CA ASN A 80 11.64 6.64 -8.08
C ASN A 80 10.32 7.09 -7.42
N THR A 81 10.39 8.14 -6.60
CA THR A 81 9.25 8.57 -5.76
C THR A 81 8.10 9.24 -6.54
N ARG A 82 8.18 9.30 -7.88
CA ARG A 82 7.15 9.91 -8.76
C ARG A 82 6.40 8.86 -9.59
N THR A 83 6.78 7.58 -9.53
CA THR A 83 6.06 6.49 -10.19
C THR A 83 4.93 5.97 -9.31
N HIS A 84 4.25 4.89 -9.72
CA HIS A 84 3.15 4.30 -8.97
C HIS A 84 3.57 3.95 -7.53
N HIS A 85 2.89 4.57 -6.57
CA HIS A 85 3.03 4.34 -5.13
C HIS A 85 1.69 4.54 -4.43
N PHE A 86 1.60 4.07 -3.20
CA PHE A 86 0.52 4.37 -2.27
C PHE A 86 1.11 4.81 -0.95
N ALA A 87 0.37 5.64 -0.21
CA ALA A 87 0.88 6.32 0.97
C ALA A 87 0.14 5.87 2.23
N PHE A 88 0.90 5.67 3.31
CA PHE A 88 0.38 5.50 4.65
C PHE A 88 0.80 6.65 5.54
N GLN A 89 -0.17 7.14 6.32
CA GLN A 89 0.14 8.05 7.40
C GLN A 89 0.69 7.25 8.59
N VAL A 90 1.86 7.64 9.06
CA VAL A 90 2.52 7.12 10.27
C VAL A 90 2.69 8.24 11.28
N ALA A 91 2.95 7.89 12.54
CA ALA A 91 3.17 8.87 13.60
C ALA A 91 4.41 9.75 13.34
N ASP A 92 5.50 9.15 12.85
CA ASP A 92 6.74 9.85 12.53
C ASP A 92 7.44 9.15 11.35
N ALA A 93 7.51 9.85 10.20
CA ALA A 93 8.15 9.32 9.00
C ALA A 93 9.68 9.17 9.12
N LYS A 94 10.34 9.95 9.99
CA LYS A 94 11.79 9.81 10.25
C LYS A 94 12.06 8.56 11.07
N GLN A 95 11.27 8.33 12.11
CA GLN A 95 11.37 7.09 12.90
C GLN A 95 11.06 5.86 12.04
N ALA A 96 10.06 5.94 11.15
CA ALA A 96 9.75 4.86 10.23
C ALA A 96 10.93 4.53 9.30
N TYR A 97 11.63 5.55 8.79
CA TYR A 97 12.86 5.38 8.03
C TYR A 97 13.97 4.71 8.84
N GLU A 98 14.21 5.13 10.08
CA GLU A 98 15.24 4.53 10.95
C GLU A 98 14.97 3.03 11.17
N LYS A 99 13.72 2.67 11.49
CA LYS A 99 13.31 1.26 11.62
C LYS A 99 13.49 0.47 10.33
N ALA A 100 13.16 1.06 9.19
CA ALA A 100 13.35 0.42 7.89
C ALA A 100 14.83 0.11 7.63
N VAL A 101 15.73 1.04 7.94
CA VAL A 101 17.18 0.83 7.85
C VAL A 101 17.65 -0.29 8.79
N GLU A 102 17.19 -0.28 10.04
CA GLU A 102 17.55 -1.31 11.05
C GLU A 102 17.11 -2.72 10.64
N GLN A 103 15.94 -2.84 10.02
CA GLN A 103 15.38 -4.12 9.57
C GLN A 103 15.82 -4.53 8.16
N GLY A 104 16.65 -3.72 7.49
CA GLY A 104 17.11 -4.00 6.13
C GLY A 104 16.03 -3.89 5.06
N ILE A 105 14.95 -3.14 5.33
CA ILE A 105 13.91 -2.84 4.35
C ILE A 105 14.50 -1.90 3.27
N PRO A 106 14.32 -2.20 1.96
CA PRO A 106 14.89 -1.37 0.92
C PRO A 106 14.31 0.05 0.93
N ILE A 107 15.20 1.04 0.96
CA ILE A 107 14.84 2.46 0.94
C ILE A 107 14.85 2.97 -0.50
N VAL A 108 13.73 3.58 -0.93
CA VAL A 108 13.63 4.32 -2.20
C VAL A 108 14.05 5.77 -2.02
N SER A 109 13.67 6.40 -0.90
CA SER A 109 14.09 7.77 -0.57
C SER A 109 14.14 8.01 0.93
N PRO A 110 15.21 8.65 1.45
CA PRO A 110 15.25 9.09 2.84
C PRO A 110 14.19 10.16 3.12
N PRO A 111 13.95 10.50 4.41
CA PRO A 111 12.96 11.49 4.81
C PRO A 111 13.20 12.86 4.17
N LYS A 112 12.14 13.47 3.66
CA LYS A 112 12.12 14.81 3.07
C LYS A 112 10.93 15.60 3.57
N SER A 113 11.14 16.88 3.86
CA SER A 113 10.04 17.82 4.14
C SER A 113 9.30 18.16 2.86
N ARG A 114 7.98 18.22 2.95
CA ARG A 114 7.07 18.68 1.89
C ARG A 114 6.68 20.15 2.12
N PRO A 115 6.31 20.89 1.06
CA PRO A 115 5.86 22.28 1.18
C PRO A 115 4.61 22.50 2.05
N ASP A 116 3.82 21.45 2.29
CA ASP A 116 2.61 21.48 3.12
C ASP A 116 2.89 21.16 4.60
N GLY A 117 4.16 21.07 5.01
CA GLY A 117 4.58 20.81 6.39
C GLY A 117 4.73 19.33 6.74
N ALA A 118 4.26 18.42 5.89
CA ALA A 118 4.42 16.99 6.11
C ALA A 118 5.88 16.53 5.89
N THR A 119 6.26 15.41 6.51
CA THR A 119 7.50 14.68 6.22
C THR A 119 7.15 13.37 5.53
N GLN A 120 7.90 12.98 4.50
CA GLN A 120 7.70 11.72 3.77
C GLN A 120 9.01 10.96 3.58
N THR A 121 8.96 9.64 3.62
CA THR A 121 10.03 8.71 3.19
C THR A 121 9.41 7.61 2.32
N PHE A 122 10.21 6.92 1.52
CA PHE A 122 9.72 5.89 0.61
C PHE A 122 10.52 4.60 0.78
N VAL A 123 9.82 3.48 0.84
CA VAL A 123 10.38 2.13 0.97
C VAL A 123 9.81 1.21 -0.12
N ASN A 124 10.45 0.07 -0.34
CA ASN A 124 9.87 -1.03 -1.10
C ASN A 124 9.36 -2.13 -0.17
N ASP A 125 8.21 -2.71 -0.53
CA ASP A 125 7.85 -4.03 -0.02
C ASP A 125 8.69 -5.13 -0.70
N PRO A 126 8.54 -6.42 -0.32
CA PRO A 126 9.35 -7.52 -0.85
C PRO A 126 9.31 -7.67 -2.39
N ASP A 127 8.23 -7.23 -3.02
CA ASP A 127 8.02 -7.34 -4.47
C ASP A 127 8.30 -6.03 -5.21
N GLY A 128 8.77 -4.99 -4.51
CA GLY A 128 9.15 -3.72 -5.12
C GLY A 128 8.00 -2.74 -5.31
N HIS A 129 6.84 -2.97 -4.67
CA HIS A 129 5.81 -1.93 -4.58
C HIS A 129 6.35 -0.76 -3.78
N ILE A 130 6.19 0.46 -4.30
CA ILE A 130 6.70 1.67 -3.65
C ILE A 130 5.66 2.16 -2.66
N ILE A 131 6.08 2.32 -1.40
CA ILE A 131 5.23 2.76 -0.29
C ILE A 131 5.77 4.07 0.26
N GLU A 132 4.94 5.11 0.25
CA GLU A 132 5.21 6.36 0.95
C GLU A 132 4.78 6.23 2.41
N LEU A 133 5.66 6.57 3.35
CA LEU A 133 5.33 6.74 4.76
C LEU A 133 5.39 8.22 5.08
N CYS A 134 4.26 8.82 5.43
CA CYS A 134 4.13 10.25 5.67
C CYS A 134 3.65 10.57 7.09
N SER A 135 4.12 11.68 7.65
CA SER A 135 3.64 12.20 8.94
C SER A 135 3.41 13.70 8.83
N LEU A 136 2.33 14.19 9.45
CA LEU A 136 2.10 15.63 9.60
C LEU A 136 2.96 16.15 10.74
N SER A 137 3.47 17.38 10.59
CA SER A 137 4.20 18.12 11.64
C SER A 137 3.31 18.45 12.84
#